data_AF-A0A8I1Q7P1-F1
#
_entry.id   AF-A0A8I1Q7P1-F1
#
_cell.length_a   1.000
_cell.length_b   1.000
_cell.length_c   1.000
_cell.angle_alpha   90.00
_cell.angle_beta   90.00
_cell.angle_gamma   90.00
#
_symmetry.space_group_name_H-M   'P 1'
#
loop_
_entity.id
_entity.type
_entity.pdbx_description
1 polymer ?
#
loop_
_entity_poly.entity_id
_entity_poly.type
_entity_poly.pdbx_seq_one_letter_code
_entity_poly.pdbx_strand_id
1 'polypeptide(L)'
;MSLFNNLTTADDLKKQLDHYRTKAQVVLSEDGVQELNKGVTEYQQHYLEKINAYRSAQGLNPQLNLNTPTNYNYFREQFIHYLLTHSLPLFSGDEKSRQINPETAALPLEKLLGRFGVELYKLALEEEMHSTQYRQAVVANATTFVQGEKWQTRPAVIVAGPSGCGKSYAAQSAIKVADEFLPKMAATITNNPVIAVDGGIIRETSQMRKLLIQVATNQGYSGIKDLHAQSYILEKMKYRLQEAAFATMEAGIVIPETFSQWINPLHPVHQLMKRIDSLPNTKQIFTRVDGEQAENFQRVVAYMGTRRAWKTQNFNHEARPPAQSIDLNHPTESESKAYESSGFKFGQWGSLSAEKWFRSRTKARLSMVITNDLVLLKPNLEAQHEDWIPAKPGDTGATLISRANFASWSKLPLTDRPTLTDFNKSHASPKIATSAQIDIAIVQSKLNKSAQRALESMSHEAQKIAPNEQKVKYFVMKHQYVTHLATVEVNKLTSREDIAKLKETVQGYMENIKEQKKSMGKSPTVSITLTQMKKFSKKLDKLLHELEPQKSAVNNSTKNCIDSNQRYKDNFQEIIAGEDSTPKLVNKPR
;
A
#
# COMPACT_ATOMS: atom_id res chain seq x y z
N MET A 1 -38.75 -10.50 34.98
CA MET A 1 -37.35 -10.02 34.97
C MET A 1 -37.12 -9.32 33.65
N SER A 2 -36.62 -8.10 33.72
CA SER A 2 -36.72 -7.12 32.63
C SER A 2 -35.82 -7.41 31.43
N LEU A 3 -36.43 -7.56 30.26
CA LEU A 3 -35.79 -7.46 28.94
C LEU A 3 -35.70 -5.96 28.57
N PHE A 4 -34.74 -5.24 29.14
CA PHE A 4 -34.49 -3.85 28.73
C PHE A 4 -33.67 -3.82 27.43
N ASN A 5 -34.34 -3.34 26.39
CA ASN A 5 -33.84 -2.70 25.17
C ASN A 5 -32.36 -2.27 25.16
N ASN A 6 -31.54 -2.92 24.33
CA ASN A 6 -30.29 -2.33 23.82
C ASN A 6 -30.55 -1.71 22.44
N LEU A 7 -31.31 -0.61 22.41
CA LEU A 7 -31.31 0.28 21.24
C LEU A 7 -30.13 1.23 21.41
N THR A 8 -29.15 1.20 20.50
CA THR A 8 -28.11 2.23 20.47
C THR A 8 -28.78 3.60 20.37
N THR A 9 -28.61 4.44 21.38
CA THR A 9 -29.18 5.78 21.39
C THR A 9 -28.27 6.75 20.63
N ALA A 10 -28.81 7.91 20.23
CA ALA A 10 -27.98 9.00 19.70
C ALA A 10 -26.85 9.37 20.68
N ASP A 11 -27.14 9.33 21.99
CA ASP A 11 -26.18 9.67 23.03
C ASP A 11 -25.04 8.64 23.14
N ASP A 12 -25.32 7.35 22.87
CA ASP A 12 -24.28 6.32 22.86
C ASP A 12 -23.30 6.51 21.69
N LEU A 13 -23.80 6.86 20.50
CA LEU A 13 -22.95 7.18 19.35
C LEU A 13 -22.17 8.48 19.57
N LYS A 14 -22.80 9.50 20.17
CA LYS A 14 -22.11 10.75 20.51
C LYS A 14 -20.95 10.54 21.47
N LYS A 15 -21.11 9.69 22.48
CA LYS A 15 -20.03 9.33 23.42
C LYS A 15 -18.84 8.65 22.73
N GLN A 16 -19.04 8.02 21.58
CA GLN A 16 -17.97 7.38 20.81
C GLN A 16 -17.22 8.36 19.89
N LEU A 17 -17.75 9.57 19.64
CA LEU A 17 -17.08 10.56 18.82
C LEU A 17 -15.69 10.85 19.40
N ASP A 18 -14.70 10.94 18.51
CA ASP A 18 -13.28 11.15 18.84
C ASP A 18 -12.61 10.04 19.68
N HIS A 19 -13.34 8.97 20.03
CA HIS A 19 -12.80 7.77 20.68
C HIS A 19 -12.56 6.69 19.64
N TYR A 20 -11.46 6.82 18.90
CA TYR A 20 -11.10 5.91 17.81
C TYR A 20 -10.44 4.62 18.32
N ARG A 21 -10.81 3.48 17.71
CA ARG A 21 -10.03 2.24 17.85
C ARG A 21 -8.72 2.36 17.06
N THR A 22 -7.60 2.23 17.77
CA THR A 22 -6.25 2.30 17.18
C THR A 22 -5.52 0.96 17.25
N LYS A 23 -4.64 0.71 16.29
CA LYS A 23 -3.80 -0.51 16.23
C LYS A 23 -2.44 -0.36 16.93
N ALA A 24 -2.00 0.88 17.15
CA ALA A 24 -0.70 1.22 17.69
C ALA A 24 -0.77 2.54 18.47
N GLN A 25 0.32 2.86 19.19
CA GLN A 25 0.55 4.22 19.68
C GLN A 25 1.06 5.11 18.55
N VAL A 26 0.85 6.43 18.70
CA VAL A 26 1.37 7.42 17.75
C VAL A 26 2.88 7.57 17.96
N VAL A 27 3.65 7.53 16.87
CA VAL A 27 5.13 7.50 16.87
C VAL A 27 5.77 8.71 16.18
N LEU A 28 5.04 9.82 16.04
CA LEU A 28 5.53 11.00 15.34
C LEU A 28 6.54 11.79 16.18
N SER A 29 7.47 12.46 15.51
CA SER A 29 8.27 13.54 16.11
C SER A 29 7.41 14.77 16.40
N GLU A 30 7.93 15.74 17.17
CA GLU A 30 7.25 17.02 17.41
C GLU A 30 6.89 17.74 16.11
N ASP A 31 7.85 17.87 15.19
CA ASP A 31 7.63 18.41 13.85
C ASP A 31 6.57 17.61 13.07
N GLY A 32 6.59 16.27 13.20
CA GLY A 32 5.59 15.40 12.62
C GLY A 32 4.18 15.66 13.14
N VAL A 33 4.03 15.89 14.45
CA VAL A 33 2.75 16.26 15.08
C VAL A 33 2.28 17.63 14.60
N GLN A 34 3.18 18.60 14.44
CA GLN A 34 2.86 19.91 13.90
C GLN A 34 2.36 19.81 12.46
N GLU A 35 3.09 19.13 11.57
CA GLU A 35 2.69 18.91 10.17
C GLU A 35 1.34 18.21 10.05
N LEU A 36 1.11 17.19 10.90
CA LEU A 36 -0.14 16.46 10.94
C LEU A 36 -1.32 17.39 11.25
N ASN A 37 -1.17 18.30 12.21
CA ASN A 37 -2.24 19.13 12.75
C ASN A 37 -2.40 20.49 12.04
N LYS A 38 -1.62 20.77 10.99
CA LYS A 38 -1.80 22.00 10.18
C LYS A 38 -3.24 22.15 9.67
N GLY A 39 -3.80 23.35 9.84
CA GLY A 39 -5.16 23.73 9.44
C GLY A 39 -6.27 23.42 10.47
N VAL A 40 -5.97 22.74 11.59
CA VAL A 40 -6.96 22.51 12.65
C VAL A 40 -7.41 23.82 13.28
N THR A 41 -6.47 24.66 13.71
CA THR A 41 -6.77 25.96 14.34
C THR A 41 -7.50 26.92 13.39
N GLU A 42 -7.13 26.94 12.12
CA GLU A 42 -7.80 27.74 11.08
C GLU A 42 -9.27 27.32 10.92
N TYR A 43 -9.55 26.01 10.86
CA TYR A 43 -10.93 25.51 10.84
C TYR A 43 -11.71 25.91 12.09
N GLN A 44 -11.08 25.82 13.27
CA GLN A 44 -11.69 26.17 14.56
C GLN A 44 -12.07 27.66 14.64
N GLN A 45 -11.29 28.56 14.03
CA GLN A 45 -11.58 30.00 13.97
C GLN A 45 -12.88 30.30 13.19
N HIS A 46 -13.14 29.58 12.10
CA HIS A 46 -14.32 29.76 11.25
C HIS A 46 -15.50 28.84 11.60
N TYR A 47 -15.40 28.09 12.70
CA TYR A 47 -16.34 27.02 13.02
C TYR A 47 -17.76 27.53 13.30
N LEU A 48 -17.89 28.59 14.11
CA LEU A 48 -19.19 29.20 14.42
C LEU A 48 -19.85 29.81 13.18
N GLU A 49 -19.06 30.44 12.30
CA GLU A 49 -19.55 30.99 11.03
C GLU A 49 -20.14 29.89 10.15
N LYS A 50 -19.47 28.73 10.05
CA LYS A 50 -19.98 27.56 9.33
C LYS A 50 -21.29 27.04 9.92
N ILE A 51 -21.41 26.94 11.24
CA ILE A 51 -22.65 26.52 11.91
C ILE A 51 -23.79 27.49 11.58
N ASN A 52 -23.54 28.79 11.69
CA ASN A 52 -24.56 29.81 11.44
C ASN A 52 -24.99 29.84 9.97
N ALA A 53 -24.04 29.68 9.03
CA ALA A 53 -24.32 29.58 7.61
C ALA A 53 -25.21 28.36 7.30
N TYR A 54 -24.86 27.20 7.85
CA TYR A 54 -25.67 25.99 7.72
C TYR A 54 -27.08 26.20 8.30
N ARG A 55 -27.20 26.66 9.55
CA ARG A 55 -28.52 26.89 10.19
C ARG A 55 -29.40 27.85 9.38
N SER A 56 -28.82 28.94 8.89
CA SER A 56 -29.51 29.92 8.06
C SER A 56 -30.02 29.31 6.75
N ALA A 57 -29.18 28.51 6.07
CA ALA A 57 -29.56 27.80 4.85
C ALA A 57 -30.72 26.82 5.06
N GLN A 58 -30.93 26.36 6.29
CA GLN A 58 -31.98 25.40 6.67
C GLN A 58 -33.20 26.06 7.32
N GLY A 59 -33.26 27.40 7.36
CA GLY A 59 -34.35 28.13 8.00
C GLY A 59 -34.43 27.93 9.52
N LEU A 60 -33.34 27.44 10.14
CA LEU A 60 -33.23 27.31 11.59
C LEU A 60 -32.78 28.66 12.18
N ASN A 61 -33.27 29.03 13.37
CA ASN A 61 -32.91 30.29 14.00
C ASN A 61 -31.36 30.43 14.10
N PRO A 62 -30.75 31.43 13.44
CA PRO A 62 -29.31 31.54 13.28
C PRO A 62 -28.58 31.96 14.56
N GLN A 63 -29.28 32.44 15.60
CA GLN A 63 -28.65 32.88 16.84
C GLN A 63 -28.64 31.78 17.89
N LEU A 64 -27.70 30.85 17.74
CA LEU A 64 -27.21 30.09 18.88
C LEU A 64 -26.16 30.99 19.56
N ASN A 65 -26.45 31.48 20.77
CA ASN A 65 -25.42 32.02 21.68
C ASN A 65 -24.56 30.84 22.18
N LEU A 66 -23.82 30.23 21.25
CA LEU A 66 -22.74 29.32 21.60
C LEU A 66 -21.61 30.22 22.05
N ASN A 67 -21.46 30.36 23.37
CA ASN A 67 -20.14 30.64 23.96
C ASN A 67 -19.10 29.75 23.26
N THR A 68 -17.87 30.24 23.12
CA THR A 68 -16.76 29.56 22.43
C THR A 68 -16.88 28.03 22.55
N PRO A 69 -17.11 27.30 21.43
CA PRO A 69 -17.50 25.91 21.50
C PRO A 69 -16.44 25.12 22.25
N THR A 70 -16.84 24.48 23.35
CA THR A 70 -15.96 23.61 24.14
C THR A 70 -15.69 22.28 23.44
N ASN A 71 -16.47 21.97 22.39
CA ASN A 71 -16.34 20.79 21.55
C ASN A 71 -16.65 21.14 20.08
N TYR A 72 -15.83 20.61 19.16
CA TYR A 72 -15.94 20.81 17.71
C TYR A 72 -16.58 19.57 17.05
N ASN A 73 -17.81 19.24 17.47
CA ASN A 73 -18.52 18.03 17.02
C ASN A 73 -19.95 18.26 16.52
N TYR A 74 -20.41 19.51 16.38
CA TYR A 74 -21.77 19.88 16.00
C TYR A 74 -22.27 19.14 14.76
N PHE A 75 -21.54 19.17 13.65
CA PHE A 75 -22.02 18.57 12.41
C PHE A 75 -22.07 17.05 12.48
N ARG A 76 -21.08 16.41 13.13
CA ARG A 76 -21.10 14.96 13.39
C ARG A 76 -22.29 14.56 14.26
N GLU A 77 -22.59 15.32 15.32
CA GLU A 77 -23.76 15.07 16.17
C GLU A 77 -25.08 15.25 15.42
N GLN A 78 -25.22 16.33 14.65
CA GLN A 78 -26.42 16.57 13.83
C GLN A 78 -26.61 15.47 12.78
N PHE A 79 -25.51 14.99 12.18
CA PHE A 79 -25.56 13.91 11.21
C PHE A 79 -25.99 12.58 11.84
N ILE A 80 -25.46 12.23 13.02
CA ILE A 80 -25.91 11.07 13.79
C ILE A 80 -27.40 11.17 14.10
N HIS A 81 -27.86 12.33 14.58
CA HIS A 81 -29.27 12.55 14.88
C HIS A 81 -30.14 12.37 13.62
N TYR A 82 -29.74 12.98 12.51
CA TYR A 82 -30.42 12.86 11.22
C TYR A 82 -30.59 11.39 10.79
N LEU A 83 -29.52 10.58 10.86
CA LEU A 83 -29.56 9.17 10.48
C LEU A 83 -30.49 8.32 11.35
N LEU A 84 -30.67 8.69 12.62
CA LEU A 84 -31.52 7.94 13.56
C LEU A 84 -32.99 8.34 13.47
N THR A 85 -33.29 9.58 13.07
CA THR A 85 -34.68 10.08 13.02
C THR A 85 -35.29 10.07 11.64
N HIS A 86 -34.48 10.10 10.58
CA HIS A 86 -34.98 10.17 9.21
C HIS A 86 -35.38 8.79 8.69
N SER A 87 -36.51 8.71 7.98
CA SER A 87 -36.91 7.46 7.32
C SER A 87 -36.04 7.21 6.11
N LEU A 88 -35.20 6.18 6.16
CA LEU A 88 -34.31 5.80 5.07
C LEU A 88 -34.97 4.72 4.20
N PRO A 89 -34.71 4.70 2.88
CA PRO A 89 -35.27 3.68 2.00
C PRO A 89 -34.72 2.29 2.33
N LEU A 90 -35.57 1.28 2.22
CA LEU A 90 -35.21 -0.13 2.32
C LEU A 90 -34.87 -0.71 0.93
N PHE A 91 -33.90 -1.62 0.88
CA PHE A 91 -33.62 -2.36 -0.35
C PHE A 91 -34.81 -3.24 -0.74
N SER A 92 -35.26 -3.11 -1.99
CA SER A 92 -36.41 -3.84 -2.55
C SER A 92 -36.07 -4.65 -3.81
N GLY A 93 -34.79 -4.92 -4.06
CA GLY A 93 -34.32 -5.66 -5.23
C GLY A 93 -34.16 -7.17 -4.99
N ASP A 94 -33.69 -7.90 -6.01
CA ASP A 94 -33.42 -9.34 -5.91
C ASP A 94 -32.20 -9.64 -5.01
N GLU A 95 -32.42 -10.45 -3.97
CA GLU A 95 -31.40 -10.84 -3.01
C GLU A 95 -30.31 -11.72 -3.64
N LYS A 96 -30.65 -12.58 -4.61
CA LYS A 96 -29.67 -13.42 -5.29
C LYS A 96 -28.74 -12.57 -6.15
N SER A 97 -29.29 -11.63 -6.91
CA SER A 97 -28.52 -10.66 -7.68
C SER A 97 -27.57 -9.84 -6.78
N ARG A 98 -28.00 -9.46 -5.57
CA ARG A 98 -27.14 -8.75 -4.58
C ARG A 98 -25.91 -9.56 -4.14
N GLN A 99 -25.95 -10.90 -4.17
CA GLN A 99 -24.80 -11.75 -3.83
C GLN A 99 -23.83 -11.94 -5.01
N ILE A 100 -24.36 -12.03 -6.23
CA ILE A 100 -23.62 -12.34 -7.46
C ILE A 100 -23.07 -11.07 -8.12
N ASN A 101 -23.90 -10.02 -8.21
CA ASN A 101 -23.64 -8.72 -8.84
C ASN A 101 -23.93 -7.57 -7.84
N PRO A 102 -23.17 -7.48 -6.74
CA PRO A 102 -23.49 -6.61 -5.61
C PRO A 102 -23.57 -5.11 -5.98
N GLU A 103 -22.86 -4.65 -7.02
CA GLU A 103 -22.92 -3.28 -7.51
C GLU A 103 -24.33 -2.84 -7.97
N THR A 104 -25.15 -3.80 -8.42
CA THR A 104 -26.55 -3.53 -8.81
C THR A 104 -27.42 -3.20 -7.60
N ALA A 105 -27.05 -3.74 -6.43
CA ALA A 105 -27.71 -3.54 -5.15
C ALA A 105 -27.08 -2.43 -4.29
N ALA A 106 -26.21 -1.60 -4.87
CA ALA A 106 -25.70 -0.38 -4.24
C ALA A 106 -26.52 0.84 -4.70
N LEU A 107 -26.65 1.85 -3.84
CA LEU A 107 -27.40 3.09 -4.14
C LEU A 107 -26.52 4.35 -4.10
N PRO A 108 -26.85 5.41 -4.85
CA PRO A 108 -26.22 6.72 -4.68
C PRO A 108 -26.52 7.33 -3.31
N LEU A 109 -25.59 8.11 -2.76
CA LEU A 109 -25.73 8.72 -1.44
C LEU A 109 -26.95 9.66 -1.34
N GLU A 110 -27.21 10.45 -2.38
CA GLU A 110 -28.38 11.33 -2.45
C GLU A 110 -29.71 10.55 -2.44
N LYS A 111 -29.71 9.31 -2.95
CA LYS A 111 -30.91 8.45 -2.86
C LYS A 111 -31.12 7.89 -1.46
N LEU A 112 -30.05 7.70 -0.69
CA LEU A 112 -30.14 7.26 0.71
C LEU A 112 -30.54 8.39 1.65
N LEU A 113 -29.91 9.56 1.52
CA LEU A 113 -29.99 10.65 2.49
C LEU A 113 -30.76 11.89 1.99
N GLY A 114 -31.15 11.94 0.72
CA GLY A 114 -31.58 13.20 0.10
C GLY A 114 -30.46 14.25 0.03
N ARG A 115 -30.78 15.42 -0.54
CA ARG A 115 -29.80 16.51 -0.72
C ARG A 115 -29.29 17.07 0.60
N PHE A 116 -30.22 17.29 1.53
CA PHE A 116 -29.91 17.83 2.84
C PHE A 116 -28.96 16.92 3.64
N GLY A 117 -29.25 15.61 3.70
CA GLY A 117 -28.39 14.68 4.42
C GLY A 117 -27.01 14.51 3.76
N VAL A 118 -26.91 14.65 2.44
CA VAL A 118 -25.60 14.69 1.73
C VAL A 118 -24.77 15.91 2.14
N GLU A 119 -25.38 17.09 2.23
CA GLU A 119 -24.68 18.30 2.66
C GLU A 119 -24.19 18.16 4.10
N LEU A 120 -25.07 17.71 5.00
CA LEU A 120 -24.73 17.48 6.40
C LEU A 120 -23.61 16.44 6.56
N TYR A 121 -23.63 15.36 5.77
CA TYR A 121 -22.55 14.37 5.73
C TYR A 121 -21.20 14.99 5.35
N LYS A 122 -21.18 15.87 4.35
CA LYS A 122 -19.94 16.54 3.90
C LYS A 122 -19.39 17.45 4.99
N LEU A 123 -20.25 18.19 5.68
CA LEU A 123 -19.87 19.04 6.82
C LEU A 123 -19.33 18.19 7.99
N ALA A 124 -19.97 17.07 8.31
CA ALA A 124 -19.52 16.13 9.33
C ALA A 124 -18.15 15.52 9.01
N LEU A 125 -17.87 15.20 7.74
CA LEU A 125 -16.54 14.74 7.30
C LEU A 125 -15.49 15.85 7.35
N GLU A 126 -15.85 17.08 6.99
CA GLU A 126 -14.93 18.21 7.09
C GLU A 126 -14.55 18.45 8.56
N GLU A 127 -15.52 18.39 9.47
CA GLU A 127 -15.30 18.47 10.91
C GLU A 127 -14.39 17.33 11.41
N GLU A 128 -14.67 16.08 11.02
CA GLU A 128 -13.81 14.93 11.35
C GLU A 128 -12.36 15.12 10.84
N MET A 129 -12.18 15.58 9.61
CA MET A 129 -10.87 15.80 9.01
C MET A 129 -10.04 16.83 9.81
N HIS A 130 -10.68 17.76 10.52
CA HIS A 130 -10.03 18.75 11.38
C HIS A 130 -10.01 18.35 12.87
N SER A 131 -10.43 17.13 13.24
CA SER A 131 -10.25 16.58 14.58
C SER A 131 -8.83 16.07 14.79
N THR A 132 -8.15 16.52 15.85
CA THR A 132 -6.83 16.01 16.23
C THR A 132 -6.88 14.52 16.54
N GLN A 133 -7.97 14.05 17.17
CA GLN A 133 -8.16 12.65 17.53
C GLN A 133 -8.28 11.77 16.29
N TYR A 134 -9.02 12.22 15.26
CA TYR A 134 -9.08 11.51 13.97
C TYR A 134 -7.70 11.41 13.33
N ARG A 135 -6.96 12.53 13.27
CA ARG A 135 -5.63 12.56 12.64
C ARG A 135 -4.63 11.66 13.35
N GLN A 136 -4.64 11.66 14.68
CA GLN A 136 -3.82 10.76 15.50
C GLN A 136 -4.20 9.30 15.29
N ALA A 137 -5.50 8.99 15.23
CA ALA A 137 -5.99 7.64 14.98
C ALA A 137 -5.57 7.13 13.59
N VAL A 138 -5.58 7.99 12.57
CA VAL A 138 -5.09 7.66 11.23
C VAL A 138 -3.62 7.27 11.28
N VAL A 139 -2.78 8.04 11.97
CA VAL A 139 -1.34 7.73 12.10
C VAL A 139 -1.13 6.42 12.84
N ALA A 140 -1.83 6.22 13.95
CA ALA A 140 -1.76 4.99 14.73
C ALA A 140 -2.17 3.76 13.90
N ASN A 141 -3.23 3.86 13.11
CA ASN A 141 -3.68 2.78 12.23
C ASN A 141 -2.79 2.59 10.99
N ALA A 142 -2.06 3.63 10.59
CA ALA A 142 -1.06 3.59 9.52
C ALA A 142 0.30 3.04 9.95
N THR A 143 0.54 2.92 11.26
CA THR A 143 1.83 2.51 11.81
C THR A 143 1.89 1.01 12.00
N THR A 144 2.97 0.41 11.51
CA THR A 144 3.36 -0.98 11.77
C THR A 144 4.78 -1.03 12.32
N PHE A 145 5.17 -2.15 12.92
CA PHE A 145 6.50 -2.30 13.53
C PHE A 145 7.26 -3.48 12.91
N VAL A 146 8.48 -3.21 12.47
CA VAL A 146 9.43 -4.23 12.02
C VAL A 146 10.36 -4.58 13.18
N GLN A 147 10.30 -5.83 13.60
CA GLN A 147 11.14 -6.37 14.67
C GLN A 147 12.61 -6.44 14.21
N GLY A 148 13.54 -5.98 15.05
CA GLY A 148 14.97 -6.11 14.76
C GLY A 148 15.82 -4.98 15.35
N GLU A 149 17.03 -4.85 14.81
CA GLU A 149 17.94 -3.76 15.15
C GLU A 149 17.45 -2.44 14.53
N LYS A 150 17.67 -1.31 15.22
CA LYS A 150 17.30 0.03 14.71
C LYS A 150 17.97 0.31 13.37
N TRP A 151 17.21 0.80 12.39
CA TRP A 151 17.79 1.27 11.13
C TRP A 151 18.62 2.53 11.34
N GLN A 152 19.85 2.53 10.81
CA GLN A 152 20.66 3.74 10.71
C GLN A 152 20.16 4.63 9.55
N THR A 153 19.64 4.00 8.50
CA THR A 153 19.01 4.67 7.36
C THR A 153 17.63 4.09 7.14
N ARG A 154 16.59 4.93 7.20
CA ARG A 154 15.20 4.45 7.10
C ARG A 154 14.81 4.13 5.65
N PRO A 155 13.94 3.14 5.40
CA PRO A 155 13.36 2.93 4.09
C PRO A 155 12.27 3.96 3.78
N ALA A 156 12.21 4.42 2.53
CA ALA A 156 11.03 5.04 1.94
C ALA A 156 10.62 4.24 0.70
N VAL A 157 9.62 3.36 0.87
CA VAL A 157 9.16 2.42 -0.15
C VAL A 157 7.95 2.98 -0.89
N ILE A 158 8.11 3.27 -2.17
CA ILE A 158 6.99 3.53 -3.07
C ILE A 158 6.47 2.17 -3.53
N VAL A 159 5.16 1.95 -3.43
CA VAL A 159 4.51 0.72 -3.93
C VAL A 159 3.54 1.09 -5.04
N ALA A 160 3.99 0.91 -6.28
CA ALA A 160 3.29 1.23 -7.50
C ALA A 160 2.40 0.06 -7.98
N GLY A 161 1.22 0.38 -8.51
CA GLY A 161 0.37 -0.58 -9.22
C GLY A 161 -1.10 -0.18 -9.25
N PRO A 162 -1.93 -0.84 -10.08
CA PRO A 162 -3.36 -0.57 -10.17
C PRO A 162 -4.10 -0.57 -8.82
N SER A 163 -5.24 0.12 -8.73
CA SER A 163 -6.12 0.00 -7.56
C SER A 163 -6.59 -1.45 -7.40
N GLY A 164 -6.55 -1.98 -6.16
CA GLY A 164 -6.96 -3.37 -5.88
C GLY A 164 -5.90 -4.45 -6.15
N CYS A 165 -4.70 -4.11 -6.66
CA CYS A 165 -3.72 -5.13 -7.06
C CYS A 165 -2.94 -5.82 -5.92
N GLY A 166 -3.18 -5.45 -4.66
CA GLY A 166 -2.47 -6.01 -3.50
C GLY A 166 -1.29 -5.18 -2.99
N LYS A 167 -1.29 -3.86 -3.21
CA LYS A 167 -0.21 -2.95 -2.75
C LYS A 167 0.09 -3.05 -1.25
N SER A 168 -0.91 -3.23 -0.39
CA SER A 168 -0.71 -3.34 1.06
C SER A 168 0.09 -4.61 1.44
N TYR A 169 -0.15 -5.73 0.74
CA TYR A 169 0.64 -6.96 0.92
C TYR A 169 2.06 -6.82 0.33
N ALA A 170 2.16 -6.19 -0.84
CA ALA A 170 3.42 -5.88 -1.49
C ALA A 170 4.32 -4.97 -0.63
N ALA A 171 3.73 -3.99 0.08
CA ALA A 171 4.46 -3.11 0.99
C ALA A 171 5.17 -3.89 2.11
N GLN A 172 4.47 -4.82 2.77
CA GLN A 172 5.05 -5.65 3.83
C GLN A 172 6.22 -6.49 3.30
N SER A 173 6.07 -7.06 2.11
CA SER A 173 7.11 -7.85 1.45
C SER A 173 8.33 -6.99 1.09
N ALA A 174 8.10 -5.79 0.55
CA ALA A 174 9.17 -4.86 0.18
C ALA A 174 9.94 -4.34 1.40
N ILE A 175 9.25 -4.07 2.52
CA ILE A 175 9.90 -3.69 3.78
C ILE A 175 10.76 -4.83 4.35
N LYS A 176 10.30 -6.09 4.27
CA LYS A 176 11.12 -7.25 4.66
C LYS A 176 12.40 -7.34 3.83
N VAL A 177 12.31 -7.15 2.52
CA VAL A 177 13.49 -7.12 1.64
C VAL A 177 14.40 -5.93 1.98
N ALA A 178 13.84 -4.75 2.25
CA ALA A 178 14.60 -3.59 2.67
C ALA A 178 15.39 -3.85 3.96
N ASP A 179 14.74 -4.46 4.96
CA ASP A 179 15.34 -4.79 6.25
C ASP A 179 16.55 -5.75 6.12
N GLU A 180 16.64 -6.56 5.06
CA GLU A 180 17.80 -7.45 4.85
C GLU A 180 19.10 -6.71 4.53
N PHE A 181 19.02 -5.53 3.90
CA PHE A 181 20.21 -4.82 3.40
C PHE A 181 20.42 -3.42 3.99
N LEU A 182 19.40 -2.83 4.60
CA LEU A 182 19.57 -1.52 5.22
C LEU A 182 20.58 -1.57 6.38
N PRO A 183 21.42 -0.54 6.52
CA PRO A 183 22.38 -0.47 7.62
C PRO A 183 21.62 -0.34 8.95
N LYS A 184 22.09 -1.08 9.96
CA LYS A 184 21.47 -1.14 11.29
C LYS A 184 22.48 -0.73 12.36
N MET A 185 21.99 -0.12 13.43
CA MET A 185 22.77 0.17 14.62
C MET A 185 22.89 -1.11 15.44
N ALA A 186 24.11 -1.64 15.53
CA ALA A 186 24.40 -2.85 16.28
C ALA A 186 24.02 -2.68 17.76
N ALA A 187 23.51 -3.75 18.37
CA ALA A 187 23.15 -3.84 19.79
C ALA A 187 21.95 -3.00 20.28
N THR A 188 21.27 -2.25 19.43
CA THR A 188 19.96 -1.63 19.76
C THR A 188 18.83 -2.46 19.17
N ILE A 189 18.23 -3.35 19.98
CA ILE A 189 16.98 -4.02 19.61
C ILE A 189 15.84 -3.04 19.89
N THR A 190 15.31 -2.43 18.83
CA THR A 190 14.15 -1.54 18.90
C THR A 190 13.23 -1.85 17.74
N ASN A 191 11.93 -1.95 18.00
CA ASN A 191 10.93 -2.06 16.95
C ASN A 191 11.03 -0.84 16.01
N ASN A 192 11.27 -1.07 14.72
CA ASN A 192 11.34 0.02 13.75
C ASN A 192 9.92 0.40 13.30
N PRO A 193 9.43 1.62 13.57
CA PRO A 193 8.12 2.04 13.09
C PRO A 193 8.13 2.25 11.58
N VAL A 194 7.03 1.90 10.92
CA VAL A 194 6.79 2.13 9.51
C VAL A 194 5.40 2.73 9.33
N ILE A 195 5.33 3.92 8.75
CA ILE A 195 4.08 4.65 8.52
C ILE A 195 3.65 4.48 7.05
N ALA A 196 2.46 3.93 6.84
CA ALA A 196 1.86 3.77 5.52
C ALA A 196 0.98 4.96 5.13
N VAL A 197 1.37 5.71 4.10
CA VAL A 197 0.62 6.83 3.53
C VAL A 197 -0.47 6.31 2.58
N ASP A 198 -1.44 5.58 3.13
CA ASP A 198 -2.50 4.88 2.39
C ASP A 198 -3.87 5.53 2.61
N GLY A 199 -4.51 5.97 1.53
CA GLY A 199 -5.88 6.50 1.57
C GLY A 199 -6.92 5.47 2.03
N GLY A 200 -6.66 4.17 1.89
CA GLY A 200 -7.47 3.11 2.49
C GLY A 200 -7.62 3.27 3.99
N ILE A 201 -6.49 3.43 4.69
CA ILE A 201 -6.44 3.55 6.15
C ILE A 201 -7.17 4.82 6.64
N ILE A 202 -7.05 5.92 5.89
CA ILE A 202 -7.74 7.18 6.17
C ILE A 202 -9.27 6.98 6.15
N ARG A 203 -9.78 6.32 5.11
CA ARG A 203 -11.22 6.02 4.95
C ARG A 203 -11.70 4.98 5.97
N GLU A 204 -10.91 3.96 6.24
CA GLU A 204 -11.18 2.92 7.24
C GLU A 204 -11.08 3.43 8.68
N THR A 205 -10.47 4.59 8.92
CA THR A 205 -10.42 5.20 10.26
C THR A 205 -11.64 6.10 10.51
N SER A 206 -12.20 6.72 9.46
CA SER A 206 -13.32 7.65 9.56
C SER A 206 -14.56 7.01 10.18
N GLN A 207 -15.02 7.56 11.30
CA GLN A 207 -16.24 7.15 11.99
C GLN A 207 -17.48 7.49 11.15
N MET A 208 -17.51 8.68 10.54
CA MET A 208 -18.66 9.13 9.76
C MET A 208 -18.85 8.29 8.49
N ARG A 209 -17.75 7.92 7.82
CA ARG A 209 -17.82 7.03 6.66
C ARG A 209 -18.28 5.62 7.07
N LYS A 210 -17.78 5.07 8.18
CA LYS A 210 -18.22 3.76 8.70
C LYS A 210 -19.69 3.74 9.06
N LEU A 211 -20.14 4.75 9.81
CA LEU A 211 -21.53 4.91 10.22
C LEU A 211 -22.45 4.84 9.00
N LEU A 212 -22.13 5.57 7.95
CA LEU A 212 -22.93 5.63 6.74
C LEU A 212 -22.94 4.30 5.96
N ILE A 213 -21.81 3.57 5.92
CA ILE A 213 -21.75 2.22 5.34
C ILE A 213 -22.63 1.26 6.14
N GLN A 214 -22.54 1.28 7.48
CA GLN A 214 -23.36 0.45 8.37
C GLN A 214 -24.85 0.74 8.18
N VAL A 215 -25.24 2.01 8.08
CA VAL A 215 -26.61 2.40 7.82
C VAL A 215 -27.09 1.83 6.47
N ALA A 216 -26.33 2.00 5.39
CA ALA A 216 -26.73 1.46 4.08
C ALA A 216 -26.86 -0.08 4.08
N THR A 217 -25.92 -0.78 4.73
CA THR A 217 -25.97 -2.25 4.80
C THR A 217 -27.08 -2.76 5.73
N ASN A 218 -27.43 -2.01 6.78
CA ASN A 218 -28.58 -2.28 7.63
C ASN A 218 -29.91 -2.08 6.91
N GLN A 219 -29.97 -1.18 5.92
CA GLN A 219 -31.11 -1.05 5.01
C GLN A 219 -31.13 -2.10 3.89
N GLY A 220 -30.22 -3.08 3.92
CA GLY A 220 -30.15 -4.19 2.97
C GLY A 220 -29.40 -3.89 1.67
N TYR A 221 -28.80 -2.71 1.51
CA TYR A 221 -27.99 -2.41 0.33
C TYR A 221 -26.58 -2.99 0.45
N SER A 222 -25.95 -3.33 -0.67
CA SER A 222 -24.56 -3.82 -0.68
C SER A 222 -23.52 -2.74 -0.33
N GLY A 223 -23.90 -1.46 -0.44
CA GLY A 223 -23.09 -0.30 -0.13
C GLY A 223 -23.59 0.96 -0.85
N ILE A 224 -22.73 1.99 -0.92
CA ILE A 224 -23.06 3.29 -1.51
C ILE A 224 -22.15 3.56 -2.73
N LYS A 225 -22.76 3.82 -3.89
CA LYS A 225 -22.08 3.88 -5.20
C LYS A 225 -21.01 4.96 -5.29
N ASP A 226 -21.35 6.18 -4.88
CA ASP A 226 -20.56 7.39 -5.04
C ASP A 226 -19.88 7.83 -3.74
N LEU A 227 -19.89 7.00 -2.70
CA LEU A 227 -19.36 7.37 -1.38
C LEU A 227 -17.88 7.80 -1.44
N HIS A 228 -17.07 7.20 -2.30
CA HIS A 228 -15.68 7.63 -2.45
C HIS A 228 -15.56 9.10 -2.91
N ALA A 229 -16.37 9.49 -3.90
CA ALA A 229 -16.39 10.87 -4.41
C ALA A 229 -16.99 11.84 -3.37
N GLN A 230 -18.05 11.43 -2.68
CA GLN A 230 -18.68 12.26 -1.65
C GLN A 230 -17.80 12.45 -0.40
N SER A 231 -16.81 11.59 -0.16
CA SER A 231 -15.81 11.73 0.92
C SER A 231 -14.48 12.34 0.49
N TYR A 232 -14.41 13.03 -0.65
CA TYR A 232 -13.15 13.51 -1.22
C TYR A 232 -12.33 14.42 -0.27
N ILE A 233 -13.00 15.12 0.67
CA ILE A 233 -12.31 15.94 1.69
C ILE A 233 -11.27 15.16 2.50
N LEU A 234 -11.51 13.86 2.74
CA LEU A 234 -10.58 12.98 3.46
C LEU A 234 -9.27 12.76 2.71
N GLU A 235 -9.22 12.91 1.38
CA GLU A 235 -7.98 12.72 0.61
C GLU A 235 -6.91 13.78 0.97
N LYS A 236 -7.32 14.96 1.47
CA LYS A 236 -6.39 15.95 2.04
C LYS A 236 -5.58 15.41 3.23
N MET A 237 -6.13 14.44 3.96
CA MET A 237 -5.44 13.79 5.07
C MET A 237 -4.22 12.98 4.60
N LYS A 238 -4.23 12.47 3.36
CA LYS A 238 -3.07 11.74 2.79
C LYS A 238 -1.84 12.64 2.73
N TYR A 239 -2.04 13.91 2.35
CA TYR A 239 -0.96 14.90 2.33
C TYR A 239 -0.44 15.20 3.75
N ARG A 240 -1.33 15.44 4.72
CA ARG A 240 -0.94 15.67 6.12
C ARG A 240 -0.17 14.50 6.73
N LEU A 241 -0.63 13.27 6.49
CA LEU A 241 0.05 12.06 6.92
C LEU A 241 1.43 11.91 6.26
N GLN A 242 1.54 12.25 4.96
CA GLN A 242 2.81 12.21 4.25
C GLN A 242 3.83 13.19 4.82
N GLU A 243 3.45 14.45 5.01
CA GLU A 243 4.34 15.48 5.57
C GLU A 243 4.77 15.12 7.00
N ALA A 244 3.83 14.62 7.82
CA ALA A 244 4.15 14.12 9.16
C ALA A 244 5.15 12.95 9.16
N ALA A 245 4.97 12.00 8.24
CA ALA A 245 5.88 10.86 8.08
C ALA A 245 7.27 11.30 7.56
N PHE A 246 7.32 12.30 6.68
CA PHE A 246 8.57 12.88 6.18
C PHE A 246 9.35 13.57 7.31
N ALA A 247 8.67 14.31 8.17
CA ALA A 247 9.25 14.98 9.35
C ALA A 247 9.70 13.99 10.46
N THR A 248 9.17 12.77 10.49
CA THR A 248 9.49 11.77 11.54
C THR A 248 10.66 10.87 11.11
N MET A 249 11.91 11.35 11.26
CA MET A 249 13.12 10.65 10.77
C MET A 249 13.33 9.23 11.29
N GLU A 250 12.74 8.86 12.43
CA GLU A 250 12.91 7.51 12.98
C GLU A 250 11.98 6.47 12.35
N ALA A 251 10.96 6.90 11.61
CA ALA A 251 9.99 6.01 10.99
C ALA A 251 10.31 5.76 9.51
N GLY A 252 10.29 4.49 9.11
CA GLY A 252 10.21 4.09 7.71
C GLY A 252 8.89 4.54 7.09
N ILE A 253 8.88 4.71 5.78
CA ILE A 253 7.71 5.24 5.05
C ILE A 253 7.32 4.26 3.96
N VAL A 254 6.02 3.99 3.84
CA VAL A 254 5.43 3.26 2.70
C VAL A 254 4.43 4.17 2.01
N ILE A 255 4.54 4.33 0.70
CA ILE A 255 3.62 5.16 -0.10
C ILE A 255 3.02 4.30 -1.21
N PRO A 256 1.81 3.74 -1.01
CA PRO A 256 1.05 3.11 -2.07
C PRO A 256 0.57 4.18 -3.05
N GLU A 257 0.92 4.01 -4.33
CA GLU A 257 0.56 4.95 -5.38
C GLU A 257 0.15 4.21 -6.65
N THR A 258 -0.87 4.70 -7.35
CA THR A 258 -1.37 4.08 -8.58
C THR A 258 -0.69 4.66 -9.81
N PHE A 259 -0.16 5.88 -9.73
CA PHE A 259 0.48 6.58 -10.86
C PHE A 259 -0.43 6.69 -12.09
N SER A 260 -1.76 6.63 -11.92
CA SER A 260 -2.72 6.75 -13.03
C SER A 260 -2.64 8.12 -13.73
N GLN A 261 -2.17 9.14 -13.01
CA GLN A 261 -1.99 10.51 -13.51
C GLN A 261 -0.57 10.77 -14.04
N TRP A 262 0.26 9.73 -14.26
CA TRP A 262 1.64 9.89 -14.74
C TRP A 262 1.77 10.54 -16.13
N ILE A 263 0.71 10.50 -16.93
CA ILE A 263 0.68 11.21 -18.22
C ILE A 263 0.62 12.74 -18.06
N ASN A 264 0.16 13.24 -16.92
CA ASN A 264 0.03 14.66 -16.65
C ASN A 264 1.31 15.18 -15.98
N PRO A 265 2.20 15.89 -16.72
CA PRO A 265 3.50 16.32 -16.21
C PRO A 265 3.39 17.32 -15.05
N LEU A 266 2.27 18.02 -14.92
CA LEU A 266 2.00 18.98 -13.85
C LEU A 266 1.49 18.29 -12.57
N HIS A 267 1.15 17.00 -12.64
CA HIS A 267 0.63 16.28 -11.49
C HIS A 267 1.71 16.12 -10.41
N PRO A 268 1.42 16.38 -9.12
CA PRO A 268 2.40 16.32 -8.02
C PRO A 268 3.16 14.99 -7.88
N VAL A 269 2.61 13.91 -8.44
CA VAL A 269 3.23 12.57 -8.45
C VAL A 269 4.63 12.55 -9.07
N HIS A 270 4.92 13.45 -10.02
CA HIS A 270 6.26 13.56 -10.62
C HIS A 270 7.30 14.13 -9.65
N GLN A 271 6.87 14.88 -8.64
CA GLN A 271 7.75 15.46 -7.63
C GLN A 271 7.97 14.50 -6.45
N LEU A 272 7.03 13.57 -6.20
CA LEU A 272 7.09 12.64 -5.07
C LEU A 272 8.46 11.94 -4.96
N MET A 273 8.95 11.40 -6.07
CA MET A 273 10.22 10.68 -6.05
C MET A 273 11.42 11.58 -5.72
N LYS A 274 11.46 12.80 -6.28
CA LYS A 274 12.51 13.77 -6.00
C LYS A 274 12.48 14.23 -4.54
N ARG A 275 11.28 14.47 -4.00
CA ARG A 275 11.09 14.85 -2.59
C ARG A 275 11.64 13.77 -1.65
N ILE A 276 11.33 12.50 -1.91
CA ILE A 276 11.85 11.39 -1.08
C ILE A 276 13.39 11.29 -1.20
N ASP A 277 13.96 11.45 -2.39
CA ASP A 277 15.42 11.40 -2.60
C ASP A 277 16.15 12.54 -1.87
N SER A 278 15.49 13.67 -1.62
CA SER A 278 16.02 14.78 -0.82
C SER A 278 15.91 14.60 0.70
N LEU A 279 15.20 13.57 1.19
CA LEU A 279 15.05 13.35 2.62
C LEU A 279 16.38 12.87 3.26
N PRO A 280 16.77 13.44 4.41
CA PRO A 280 17.99 13.02 5.11
C PRO A 280 17.85 11.57 5.60
N ASN A 281 18.98 10.86 5.64
CA ASN A 281 19.08 9.49 6.17
C ASN A 281 17.97 8.53 5.69
N THR A 282 17.57 8.66 4.42
CA THR A 282 16.48 7.90 3.82
C THR A 282 16.95 7.15 2.58
N LYS A 283 16.59 5.87 2.45
CA LYS A 283 16.80 5.09 1.23
C LYS A 283 15.48 4.92 0.49
N GLN A 284 15.41 5.54 -0.68
CA GLN A 284 14.28 5.38 -1.59
C GLN A 284 14.31 4.01 -2.27
N ILE A 285 13.18 3.31 -2.23
CA ILE A 285 13.00 2.00 -2.86
C ILE A 285 11.72 2.05 -3.70
N PHE A 286 11.80 1.64 -4.97
CA PHE A 286 10.64 1.57 -5.85
C PHE A 286 10.17 0.14 -6.02
N THR A 287 8.96 -0.15 -5.57
CA THR A 287 8.32 -1.45 -5.74
C THR A 287 7.18 -1.33 -6.72
N ARG A 288 7.06 -2.25 -7.69
CA ARG A 288 5.88 -2.34 -8.56
C ARG A 288 5.20 -3.69 -8.38
N VAL A 289 3.87 -3.67 -8.30
CA VAL A 289 3.05 -4.89 -8.37
C VAL A 289 2.62 -5.10 -9.81
N ASP A 290 2.85 -6.30 -10.34
CA ASP A 290 2.45 -6.66 -11.70
C ASP A 290 1.90 -8.08 -11.77
N GLY A 291 1.11 -8.36 -12.78
CA GLY A 291 0.55 -9.68 -13.04
C GLY A 291 1.53 -10.59 -13.77
N GLU A 292 1.54 -11.88 -13.44
CA GLU A 292 2.24 -12.89 -14.25
C GLU A 292 1.66 -12.98 -15.67
N GLN A 293 0.34 -12.76 -15.79
CA GLN A 293 -0.39 -12.71 -17.07
C GLN A 293 -1.34 -11.51 -17.09
N ALA A 294 -1.24 -10.63 -18.10
CA ALA A 294 -1.91 -9.34 -18.12
C ALA A 294 -3.45 -9.44 -18.05
N GLU A 295 -4.08 -10.29 -18.87
CA GLU A 295 -5.55 -10.44 -18.89
C GLU A 295 -6.08 -11.05 -17.59
N ASN A 296 -5.43 -12.11 -17.11
CA ASN A 296 -5.80 -12.74 -15.85
C ASN A 296 -5.63 -11.76 -14.67
N PHE A 297 -4.58 -10.95 -14.69
CA PHE A 297 -4.32 -9.95 -13.67
C PHE A 297 -5.43 -8.90 -13.61
N GLN A 298 -5.88 -8.36 -14.74
CA GLN A 298 -7.01 -7.42 -14.76
C GLN A 298 -8.28 -8.05 -14.18
N ARG A 299 -8.58 -9.32 -14.53
CA ARG A 299 -9.74 -10.04 -14.02
C ARG A 299 -9.68 -10.27 -12.51
N VAL A 300 -8.53 -10.71 -12.00
CA VAL A 300 -8.29 -10.91 -10.57
C VAL A 300 -8.42 -9.61 -9.80
N VAL A 301 -7.81 -8.53 -10.30
CA VAL A 301 -7.88 -7.22 -9.65
C VAL A 301 -9.30 -6.66 -9.64
N ALA A 302 -10.06 -6.85 -10.72
CA ALA A 302 -11.48 -6.52 -10.75
C ALA A 302 -12.27 -7.31 -9.70
N TYR A 303 -12.05 -8.64 -9.61
CA TYR A 303 -12.70 -9.48 -8.61
C TYR A 303 -12.40 -9.03 -7.17
N MET A 304 -11.12 -8.80 -6.85
CA MET A 304 -10.68 -8.28 -5.55
C MET A 304 -11.29 -6.91 -5.25
N GLY A 305 -11.31 -6.02 -6.24
CA GLY A 305 -11.88 -4.68 -6.14
C GLY A 305 -13.37 -4.71 -5.82
N THR A 306 -14.14 -5.52 -6.55
CA THR A 306 -15.59 -5.67 -6.33
C THR A 306 -15.91 -6.28 -4.97
N ARG A 307 -15.20 -7.35 -4.56
CA ARG A 307 -15.42 -7.99 -3.25
C ARG A 307 -15.07 -7.09 -2.07
N ARG A 308 -14.08 -6.20 -2.22
CA ARG A 308 -13.73 -5.16 -1.24
C ARG A 308 -14.75 -4.02 -1.20
N ALA A 309 -15.31 -3.67 -2.35
CA ALA A 309 -16.22 -2.53 -2.49
C ALA A 309 -17.57 -2.78 -1.81
N TRP A 310 -18.10 -4.00 -1.89
CA TRP A 310 -19.51 -4.28 -1.61
C TRP A 310 -19.71 -5.44 -0.64
N LYS A 311 -20.71 -5.30 0.24
CA LYS A 311 -21.21 -6.41 1.06
C LYS A 311 -21.95 -7.38 0.15
N THR A 312 -21.71 -8.68 0.33
CA THR A 312 -22.24 -9.73 -0.55
C THR A 312 -22.97 -10.84 0.20
N GLN A 313 -22.88 -10.89 1.53
CA GLN A 313 -23.46 -11.93 2.39
C GLN A 313 -23.90 -11.32 3.73
N ASN A 314 -24.58 -12.11 4.58
CA ASN A 314 -24.97 -11.73 5.94
C ASN A 314 -25.80 -10.43 6.01
N PHE A 315 -26.77 -10.28 5.11
CA PHE A 315 -27.75 -9.20 5.19
C PHE A 315 -28.78 -9.53 6.26
N ASN A 316 -29.24 -8.52 7.00
CA ASN A 316 -30.32 -8.70 7.96
C ASN A 316 -31.64 -8.78 7.16
N HIS A 317 -32.32 -9.92 7.20
CA HIS A 317 -33.56 -10.17 6.45
C HIS A 317 -34.83 -9.85 7.25
N GLU A 318 -34.70 -9.47 8.52
CA GLU A 318 -35.84 -9.03 9.34
C GLU A 318 -36.15 -7.56 9.05
N ALA A 319 -37.41 -7.25 8.74
CA ALA A 319 -37.91 -5.91 8.30
C ALA A 319 -37.69 -4.77 9.31
N ARG A 320 -37.19 -5.09 10.50
CA ARG A 320 -36.35 -4.23 11.33
C ARG A 320 -35.26 -5.14 11.87
N PRO A 321 -33.97 -4.87 11.63
CA PRO A 321 -32.95 -5.61 12.35
C PRO A 321 -33.19 -5.41 13.85
N PRO A 322 -33.03 -6.43 14.72
CA PRO A 322 -32.61 -6.13 16.08
C PRO A 322 -31.37 -5.25 15.89
N ALA A 323 -31.39 -4.03 16.41
CA ALA A 323 -30.34 -3.05 16.19
C ALA A 323 -28.98 -3.76 16.29
N GLN A 324 -28.34 -4.06 15.16
CA GLN A 324 -26.90 -4.27 15.18
C GLN A 324 -26.43 -2.95 15.74
N SER A 325 -25.92 -2.99 16.97
CA SER A 325 -25.58 -1.79 17.71
C SER A 325 -24.64 -1.00 16.82
N ILE A 326 -25.16 0.06 16.20
CA ILE A 326 -24.35 0.89 15.33
C ILE A 326 -23.19 1.34 16.21
N ASP A 327 -21.98 1.14 15.73
CA ASP A 327 -20.76 1.44 16.48
C ASP A 327 -19.82 2.16 15.53
N LEU A 328 -19.45 3.39 15.89
CA LEU A 328 -18.58 4.25 15.10
C LEU A 328 -17.20 3.62 14.87
N ASN A 329 -16.80 2.68 15.72
CA ASN A 329 -15.52 1.97 15.68
C ASN A 329 -15.60 0.56 15.11
N HIS A 330 -16.80 0.06 14.80
CA HIS A 330 -16.95 -1.28 14.22
C HIS A 330 -16.27 -1.35 12.84
N PRO A 331 -15.43 -2.38 12.58
CA PRO A 331 -14.88 -2.61 11.24
C PRO A 331 -15.99 -2.83 10.22
N THR A 332 -15.99 -2.13 9.09
CA THR A 332 -16.96 -2.41 8.02
C THR A 332 -16.48 -3.57 7.16
N GLU A 333 -17.38 -4.48 6.78
CA GLU A 333 -17.07 -5.60 5.88
C GLU A 333 -16.82 -5.14 4.43
N SER A 334 -17.29 -3.92 4.08
CA SER A 334 -17.15 -3.32 2.76
C SER A 334 -16.67 -1.87 2.85
N GLU A 335 -16.10 -1.35 1.77
CA GLU A 335 -15.57 0.02 1.73
C GLU A 335 -16.42 1.02 0.95
N SER A 336 -17.39 0.56 0.16
CA SER A 336 -18.16 1.39 -0.77
C SER A 336 -17.24 2.26 -1.65
N LYS A 337 -16.20 1.62 -2.20
CA LYS A 337 -15.29 2.21 -3.20
C LYS A 337 -15.35 1.35 -4.45
N ALA A 338 -16.17 1.78 -5.41
CA ALA A 338 -16.35 1.07 -6.67
C ALA A 338 -15.02 0.84 -7.39
N TYR A 339 -14.91 -0.32 -8.05
CA TYR A 339 -13.77 -0.60 -8.93
C TYR A 339 -13.95 0.10 -10.28
N GLU A 340 -12.98 0.90 -10.67
CA GLU A 340 -12.94 1.59 -11.96
C GLU A 340 -12.01 0.86 -12.93
N SER A 341 -12.59 0.16 -13.91
CA SER A 341 -11.84 -0.64 -14.88
C SER A 341 -10.93 0.17 -15.79
N SER A 342 -11.31 1.42 -16.12
CA SER A 342 -10.50 2.36 -16.91
C SER A 342 -9.20 2.72 -16.17
N GLY A 343 -9.28 2.93 -14.85
CA GLY A 343 -8.14 3.27 -14.00
C GLY A 343 -7.08 2.17 -13.92
N PHE A 344 -7.43 0.91 -14.20
CA PHE A 344 -6.49 -0.21 -14.19
C PHE A 344 -5.36 -0.03 -15.21
N LYS A 345 -5.71 0.24 -16.48
CA LYS A 345 -4.72 0.33 -17.57
C LYS A 345 -3.78 1.51 -17.34
N PHE A 346 -4.32 2.66 -16.97
CA PHE A 346 -3.52 3.84 -16.63
C PHE A 346 -2.64 3.59 -15.41
N GLY A 347 -3.15 2.90 -14.39
CA GLY A 347 -2.36 2.52 -13.22
C GLY A 347 -1.21 1.57 -13.55
N GLN A 348 -1.44 0.57 -14.40
CA GLN A 348 -0.40 -0.38 -14.81
C GLN A 348 0.69 0.30 -15.65
N TRP A 349 0.27 1.03 -16.69
CA TRP A 349 1.19 1.76 -17.57
C TRP A 349 1.95 2.86 -16.82
N GLY A 350 1.26 3.65 -16.00
CA GLY A 350 1.86 4.73 -15.22
C GLY A 350 2.87 4.21 -14.22
N SER A 351 2.56 3.10 -13.54
CA SER A 351 3.49 2.43 -12.62
C SER A 351 4.74 1.92 -13.32
N LEU A 352 4.61 1.32 -14.52
CA LEU A 352 5.75 0.87 -15.31
C LEU A 352 6.61 2.04 -15.79
N SER A 353 5.98 3.13 -16.24
CA SER A 353 6.67 4.34 -16.68
C SER A 353 7.41 5.03 -15.53
N ALA A 354 6.78 5.09 -14.35
CA ALA A 354 7.41 5.60 -13.13
C ALA A 354 8.61 4.73 -12.70
N GLU A 355 8.52 3.40 -12.81
CA GLU A 355 9.67 2.50 -12.54
C GLU A 355 10.84 2.79 -13.48
N LYS A 356 10.58 2.90 -14.80
CA LYS A 356 11.60 3.22 -15.81
C LYS A 356 12.25 4.58 -15.53
N TRP A 357 11.44 5.58 -15.18
CA TRP A 357 11.95 6.89 -14.78
C TRP A 357 12.83 6.78 -13.53
N PHE A 358 12.37 6.06 -12.50
CA PHE A 358 13.10 5.85 -11.26
C PHE A 358 14.47 5.21 -11.52
N ARG A 359 14.51 4.12 -12.30
CA ARG A 359 15.76 3.40 -12.62
C ARG A 359 16.73 4.23 -13.45
N SER A 360 16.25 5.15 -14.28
CA SER A 360 17.10 5.98 -15.14
C SER A 360 17.57 7.28 -14.47
N ARG A 361 16.80 7.83 -13.51
CA ARG A 361 17.06 9.16 -12.93
C ARG A 361 17.56 9.14 -11.48
N THR A 362 17.30 8.07 -10.72
CA THR A 362 17.77 8.00 -9.32
C THR A 362 19.14 7.34 -9.23
N LYS A 363 19.94 7.78 -8.24
CA LYS A 363 21.30 7.25 -8.02
C LYS A 363 21.28 5.82 -7.49
N ALA A 364 20.34 5.51 -6.59
CA ALA A 364 20.32 4.23 -5.88
C ALA A 364 19.75 3.07 -6.72
N ARG A 365 18.80 3.34 -7.62
CA ARG A 365 18.17 2.34 -8.52
C ARG A 365 17.68 1.07 -7.77
N LEU A 366 17.27 1.23 -6.52
CA LEU A 366 16.75 0.15 -5.68
C LEU A 366 15.31 -0.13 -6.09
N SER A 367 15.11 -1.08 -7.01
CA SER A 367 13.78 -1.42 -7.50
C SER A 367 13.46 -2.90 -7.31
N MET A 368 12.19 -3.22 -7.14
CA MET A 368 11.72 -4.60 -7.16
C MET A 368 10.32 -4.71 -7.78
N VAL A 369 10.04 -5.85 -8.39
CA VAL A 369 8.74 -6.22 -8.93
C VAL A 369 8.18 -7.37 -8.11
N ILE A 370 6.97 -7.18 -7.59
CA ILE A 370 6.22 -8.22 -6.87
C ILE A 370 5.14 -8.75 -7.81
N THR A 371 5.23 -10.03 -8.13
CA THR A 371 4.34 -10.68 -9.09
C THR A 371 3.08 -11.19 -8.39
N ASN A 372 1.93 -10.73 -8.84
CA ASN A 372 0.63 -11.30 -8.56
C ASN A 372 0.40 -12.47 -9.52
N ASP A 373 0.41 -13.69 -8.99
CA ASP A 373 0.19 -14.93 -9.73
C ASP A 373 -1.16 -15.59 -9.38
N LEU A 374 -2.07 -14.82 -8.79
CA LEU A 374 -3.38 -15.34 -8.41
C LEU A 374 -4.20 -15.70 -9.65
N VAL A 375 -5.01 -16.74 -9.51
CA VAL A 375 -6.02 -17.17 -10.47
C VAL A 375 -7.35 -17.34 -9.73
N LEU A 376 -8.46 -17.17 -10.46
CA LEU A 376 -9.80 -17.34 -9.92
C LEU A 376 -10.30 -18.75 -10.26
N LEU A 377 -10.54 -19.56 -9.23
CA LEU A 377 -10.97 -20.96 -9.35
C LEU A 377 -12.25 -21.21 -8.57
N LYS A 378 -13.01 -22.25 -8.93
CA LYS A 378 -14.15 -22.78 -8.16
C LYS A 378 -14.09 -24.31 -8.08
N PRO A 379 -14.72 -24.94 -7.07
CA PRO A 379 -14.79 -26.39 -6.99
C PRO A 379 -15.47 -26.97 -8.24
N ASN A 380 -14.94 -28.07 -8.75
CA ASN A 380 -15.57 -28.87 -9.78
C ASN A 380 -16.56 -29.84 -9.12
N LEU A 381 -17.84 -29.49 -9.11
CA LEU A 381 -18.89 -30.28 -8.47
C LEU A 381 -19.18 -31.60 -9.22
N GLU A 382 -18.67 -31.76 -10.43
CA GLU A 382 -18.86 -32.96 -11.26
C GLU A 382 -17.73 -33.99 -11.07
N ALA A 383 -16.66 -33.64 -10.35
CA ALA A 383 -15.52 -34.53 -10.14
C ALA A 383 -15.76 -35.51 -8.97
N GLN A 384 -15.27 -36.74 -9.12
CA GLN A 384 -15.31 -37.77 -8.06
C GLN A 384 -14.33 -37.49 -6.91
N HIS A 385 -13.36 -36.62 -7.13
CA HIS A 385 -12.36 -36.17 -6.16
C HIS A 385 -12.27 -34.65 -6.18
N GLU A 386 -11.67 -34.03 -5.14
CA GLU A 386 -11.48 -32.58 -5.11
C GLU A 386 -10.70 -32.12 -6.35
N ASP A 387 -11.39 -31.35 -7.19
CA ASP A 387 -10.88 -30.75 -8.41
C ASP A 387 -11.40 -29.32 -8.52
N TRP A 388 -10.69 -28.48 -9.27
CA TRP A 388 -10.95 -27.05 -9.35
C TRP A 388 -10.83 -26.58 -10.79
N ILE A 389 -11.84 -25.83 -11.24
CA ILE A 389 -11.92 -25.30 -12.61
C ILE A 389 -11.85 -23.76 -12.62
N PRO A 390 -11.45 -23.14 -13.74
CA PRO A 390 -11.47 -21.69 -13.88
C PRO A 390 -12.84 -21.10 -13.58
N ALA A 391 -12.87 -20.03 -12.78
CA ALA A 391 -14.10 -19.35 -12.41
C ALA A 391 -14.25 -17.99 -13.10
N LYS A 392 -15.50 -17.57 -13.31
CA LYS A 392 -15.86 -16.21 -13.70
C LYS A 392 -16.13 -15.35 -12.45
N PRO A 393 -15.94 -14.02 -12.53
CA PRO A 393 -16.44 -13.12 -11.50
C PRO A 393 -17.95 -13.36 -11.31
N GLY A 394 -18.37 -13.66 -10.08
CA GLY A 394 -19.76 -13.96 -9.74
C GLY A 394 -20.10 -15.46 -9.61
N ASP A 395 -19.22 -16.37 -10.05
CA ASP A 395 -19.44 -17.80 -9.86
C ASP A 395 -19.49 -18.14 -8.35
N THR A 396 -20.47 -18.96 -7.95
CA THR A 396 -20.57 -19.49 -6.59
C THR A 396 -19.31 -20.28 -6.24
N GLY A 397 -18.73 -20.02 -5.07
CA GLY A 397 -17.50 -20.68 -4.63
C GLY A 397 -16.20 -20.16 -5.30
N ALA A 398 -16.28 -19.08 -6.09
CA ALA A 398 -15.08 -18.48 -6.68
C ALA A 398 -14.09 -17.98 -5.62
N THR A 399 -12.86 -18.48 -5.66
CA THR A 399 -11.78 -18.18 -4.73
C THR A 399 -10.48 -17.87 -5.45
N LEU A 400 -9.61 -17.09 -4.79
CA LEU A 400 -8.31 -16.69 -5.32
C LEU A 400 -7.22 -17.63 -4.82
N ILE A 401 -6.51 -18.27 -5.75
CA ILE A 401 -5.45 -19.23 -5.46
C ILE A 401 -4.18 -18.82 -6.20
N SER A 402 -3.00 -18.96 -5.59
CA SER A 402 -1.74 -18.79 -6.32
C SER A 402 -1.62 -19.88 -7.38
N ARG A 403 -1.32 -19.49 -8.62
CA ARG A 403 -1.12 -20.44 -9.72
C ARG A 403 -0.01 -21.44 -9.43
N ALA A 404 1.09 -21.00 -8.81
CA ALA A 404 2.19 -21.89 -8.44
C ALA A 404 1.75 -22.91 -7.38
N ASN A 405 0.96 -22.48 -6.40
CA ASN A 405 0.42 -23.37 -5.38
C ASN A 405 -0.57 -24.35 -5.98
N PHE A 406 -1.48 -23.91 -6.86
CA PHE A 406 -2.40 -24.80 -7.55
C PHE A 406 -1.66 -25.87 -8.38
N ALA A 407 -0.63 -25.47 -9.13
CA ALA A 407 0.17 -26.40 -9.93
C ALA A 407 1.01 -27.39 -9.09
N SER A 408 1.33 -27.04 -7.85
CA SER A 408 2.04 -27.92 -6.92
C SER A 408 1.07 -28.87 -6.22
N TRP A 409 -0.06 -28.34 -5.76
CA TRP A 409 -1.15 -29.09 -5.14
C TRP A 409 -1.72 -30.16 -6.05
N SER A 410 -1.92 -29.85 -7.35
CA SER A 410 -2.48 -30.79 -8.32
C SER A 410 -1.57 -32.01 -8.59
N LYS A 411 -0.29 -31.92 -8.23
CA LYS A 411 0.69 -33.01 -8.35
C LYS A 411 0.83 -33.87 -7.09
N LEU A 412 0.18 -33.50 -5.98
CA LEU A 412 0.22 -34.29 -4.75
C LEU A 412 -0.54 -35.61 -4.90
N PRO A 413 -0.08 -36.71 -4.28
CA PRO A 413 -0.86 -37.95 -4.21
C PRO A 413 -2.23 -37.72 -3.58
N LEU A 414 -3.29 -38.33 -4.12
CA LEU A 414 -4.66 -38.13 -3.63
C LEU A 414 -4.86 -38.57 -2.19
N THR A 415 -4.07 -39.53 -1.70
CA THR A 415 -4.16 -40.11 -0.35
C THR A 415 -3.81 -39.13 0.77
N ASP A 416 -2.94 -38.15 0.50
CA ASP A 416 -2.39 -37.22 1.50
C ASP A 416 -2.61 -35.75 1.10
N ARG A 417 -3.52 -35.50 0.15
CA ARG A 417 -3.74 -34.16 -0.40
C ARG A 417 -4.60 -33.34 0.56
N PRO A 418 -4.08 -32.26 1.18
CA PRO A 418 -4.92 -31.33 1.95
C PRO A 418 -5.86 -30.56 1.02
N THR A 419 -6.85 -29.86 1.57
CA THR A 419 -7.71 -28.99 0.74
C THR A 419 -6.88 -27.94 0.00
N LEU A 420 -7.28 -27.55 -1.22
CA LEU A 420 -6.52 -26.54 -1.98
C LEU A 420 -6.40 -25.22 -1.21
N THR A 421 -7.44 -24.86 -0.45
CA THR A 421 -7.47 -23.62 0.34
C THR A 421 -6.43 -23.64 1.45
N ASP A 422 -6.30 -24.75 2.18
CA ASP A 422 -5.34 -24.87 3.28
C ASP A 422 -3.90 -25.01 2.77
N PHE A 423 -3.71 -25.74 1.66
CA PHE A 423 -2.43 -25.79 0.96
C PHE A 423 -1.97 -24.40 0.53
N ASN A 424 -2.86 -23.63 -0.11
CA ASN A 424 -2.54 -22.30 -0.59
C ASN A 424 -2.19 -21.33 0.55
N LYS A 425 -2.89 -21.40 1.69
CA LYS A 425 -2.59 -20.57 2.88
C LYS A 425 -1.22 -20.90 3.48
N SER A 426 -0.89 -22.19 3.59
CA SER A 426 0.37 -22.65 4.19
C SER A 426 1.61 -22.44 3.29
N HIS A 427 1.40 -22.30 1.98
CA HIS A 427 2.48 -22.15 0.99
C HIS A 427 2.47 -20.76 0.31
N ALA A 428 1.72 -19.80 0.85
CA ALA A 428 1.69 -18.45 0.30
C ALA A 428 3.06 -17.77 0.44
N SER A 429 3.73 -17.52 -0.68
CA SER A 429 5.00 -16.80 -0.71
C SER A 429 4.99 -15.75 -1.83
N PRO A 430 5.44 -14.52 -1.56
CA PRO A 430 5.51 -13.49 -2.60
C PRO A 430 6.61 -13.85 -3.62
N LYS A 431 6.27 -13.78 -4.90
CA LYS A 431 7.24 -13.81 -6.00
C LYS A 431 7.85 -12.41 -6.16
N ILE A 432 9.13 -12.24 -5.80
CA ILE A 432 9.81 -10.95 -5.83
C ILE A 432 11.03 -11.00 -6.74
N ALA A 433 11.07 -10.14 -7.75
CA ALA A 433 12.24 -9.89 -8.58
C ALA A 433 12.86 -8.54 -8.21
N THR A 434 14.05 -8.55 -7.63
CA THR A 434 14.80 -7.36 -7.21
C THR A 434 15.70 -6.83 -8.33
N SER A 435 16.18 -5.59 -8.24
CA SER A 435 17.28 -5.09 -9.06
C SER A 435 18.62 -5.69 -8.63
N ALA A 436 19.64 -5.61 -9.50
CA ALA A 436 20.99 -6.04 -9.13
C ALA A 436 21.55 -5.27 -7.92
N GLN A 437 21.19 -3.99 -7.77
CA GLN A 437 21.64 -3.16 -6.66
C GLN A 437 21.13 -3.68 -5.30
N ILE A 438 19.85 -4.07 -5.20
CA ILE A 438 19.30 -4.68 -3.97
C ILE A 438 20.01 -6.02 -3.70
N ASP A 439 20.16 -6.86 -4.73
CA ASP A 439 20.81 -8.15 -4.60
C ASP A 439 22.26 -8.04 -4.10
N ILE A 440 23.01 -7.07 -4.61
CA ILE A 440 24.38 -6.80 -4.16
C ILE A 440 24.36 -6.26 -2.73
N ALA A 441 23.47 -5.32 -2.39
CA ALA A 441 23.37 -4.76 -1.04
C ALA A 441 23.07 -5.84 0.03
N ILE A 442 22.21 -6.81 -0.27
CA ILE A 442 21.95 -7.96 0.62
C ILE A 442 23.24 -8.77 0.84
N VAL A 443 24.03 -8.98 -0.21
CA VAL A 443 25.31 -9.70 -0.10
C VAL A 443 26.34 -8.86 0.68
N GLN A 444 26.40 -7.54 0.46
CA GLN A 444 27.27 -6.62 1.20
C GLN A 444 26.96 -6.62 2.69
N SER A 445 25.67 -6.61 3.08
CA SER A 445 25.24 -6.77 4.48
C SER A 445 25.80 -8.05 5.11
N LYS A 446 25.78 -9.18 4.37
CA LYS A 446 26.36 -10.46 4.82
C LYS A 446 27.89 -10.46 4.86
N LEU A 447 28.54 -9.71 3.97
CA LEU A 447 29.99 -9.50 3.97
C LEU A 447 30.44 -8.62 5.14
N ASN A 448 29.69 -7.56 5.49
CA ASN A 448 29.93 -6.75 6.69
C ASN A 448 29.91 -7.60 7.97
N LYS A 449 28.91 -8.48 8.13
CA LYS A 449 28.88 -9.45 9.26
C LYS A 449 30.09 -10.39 9.23
N SER A 450 30.58 -10.74 8.05
CA SER A 450 31.79 -11.56 7.91
C SER A 450 33.06 -10.77 8.27
N ALA A 451 33.08 -9.46 8.05
CA ALA A 451 34.16 -8.56 8.45
C ALA A 451 34.24 -8.45 9.97
N GLN A 452 33.12 -8.16 10.63
CA GLN A 452 33.03 -8.10 12.09
C GLN A 452 33.55 -9.39 12.76
N ARG A 453 33.09 -10.56 12.28
CA ARG A 453 33.59 -11.86 12.78
C ARG A 453 35.09 -12.07 12.55
N ALA A 454 35.63 -11.57 11.44
CA ALA A 454 37.07 -11.66 11.18
C ALA A 454 37.85 -10.78 12.16
N LEU A 455 37.35 -9.57 12.46
CA LEU A 455 37.93 -8.67 13.45
C LEU A 455 37.88 -9.25 14.87
N GLU A 456 36.76 -9.84 15.27
CA GLU A 456 36.60 -10.56 16.54
C GLU A 456 37.58 -11.75 16.62
N SER A 457 37.67 -12.55 15.56
CA SER A 457 38.58 -13.70 15.51
C SER A 457 40.05 -13.28 15.56
N MET A 458 40.40 -12.18 14.90
CA MET A 458 41.73 -11.56 14.97
C MET A 458 42.07 -11.14 16.40
N SER A 459 41.16 -10.39 17.04
CA SER A 459 41.35 -9.88 18.41
C SER A 459 41.49 -11.03 19.41
N HIS A 460 40.64 -12.04 19.30
CA HIS A 460 40.69 -13.23 20.15
C HIS A 460 42.00 -14.03 19.97
N GLU A 461 42.49 -14.20 18.73
CA GLU A 461 43.76 -14.90 18.49
C GLU A 461 44.97 -14.10 19.01
N ALA A 462 44.95 -12.77 18.85
CA ALA A 462 46.01 -11.89 19.32
C ALA A 462 46.12 -11.83 20.85
N GLN A 463 45.03 -12.11 21.57
CA GLN A 463 44.98 -12.10 23.04
C GLN A 463 45.40 -13.43 23.70
N LYS A 464 45.73 -14.47 22.92
CA LYS A 464 46.18 -15.75 23.47
C LYS A 464 47.57 -15.64 24.10
N ILE A 465 47.86 -16.52 25.07
CA ILE A 465 49.19 -16.62 25.73
C ILE A 465 50.30 -16.85 24.71
N ALA A 466 50.04 -17.63 23.66
CA ALA A 466 50.91 -17.81 22.50
C ALA A 466 50.11 -17.55 21.22
N PRO A 467 50.09 -16.29 20.72
CA PRO A 467 49.36 -15.94 19.51
C PRO A 467 49.92 -16.65 18.27
N ASN A 468 49.04 -17.17 17.42
CA ASN A 468 49.46 -17.67 16.12
C ASN A 468 49.49 -16.51 15.11
N GLU A 469 50.69 -16.00 14.81
CA GLU A 469 50.87 -14.87 13.89
C GLU A 469 50.29 -15.12 12.49
N GLN A 470 50.35 -16.35 11.98
CA GLN A 470 49.80 -16.70 10.67
C GLN A 470 48.27 -16.58 10.66
N LYS A 471 47.62 -16.98 11.76
CA LYS A 471 46.17 -16.80 11.94
C LYS A 471 45.77 -15.33 12.04
N VAL A 472 46.54 -14.53 12.78
CA VAL A 472 46.31 -13.08 12.87
C VAL A 472 46.44 -12.44 11.48
N LYS A 473 47.54 -12.71 10.75
CA LYS A 473 47.75 -12.22 9.37
C LYS A 473 46.61 -12.63 8.43
N TYR A 474 46.15 -13.87 8.54
CA TYR A 474 44.99 -14.35 7.78
C TYR A 474 43.71 -13.56 8.09
N PHE A 475 43.39 -13.34 9.36
CA PHE A 475 42.18 -12.62 9.73
C PHE A 475 42.25 -11.13 9.33
N VAL A 476 43.42 -10.50 9.40
CA VAL A 476 43.66 -9.14 8.87
C VAL A 476 43.38 -9.09 7.37
N MET A 477 44.01 -9.97 6.58
CA MET A 477 43.79 -10.04 5.13
C MET A 477 42.32 -10.31 4.80
N LYS A 478 41.71 -11.29 5.47
CA LYS A 478 40.29 -11.62 5.29
C LYS A 478 39.43 -10.39 5.57
N HIS A 479 39.62 -9.73 6.71
CA HIS A 479 38.90 -8.52 7.10
C HIS A 479 39.02 -7.42 6.03
N GLN A 480 40.23 -7.15 5.54
CA GLN A 480 40.46 -6.17 4.47
C GLN A 480 39.67 -6.51 3.21
N TYR A 481 39.73 -7.75 2.73
CA TYR A 481 39.02 -8.17 1.52
C TYR A 481 37.49 -8.10 1.66
N VAL A 482 36.94 -8.61 2.76
CA VAL A 482 35.48 -8.54 2.95
C VAL A 482 34.99 -7.13 3.20
N THR A 483 35.77 -6.28 3.89
CA THR A 483 35.43 -4.88 4.11
C THR A 483 35.40 -4.13 2.79
N HIS A 484 36.43 -4.28 1.94
CA HIS A 484 36.45 -3.66 0.62
C HIS A 484 35.18 -4.01 -0.17
N LEU A 485 34.84 -5.29 -0.30
CA LEU A 485 33.64 -5.71 -1.05
C LEU A 485 32.34 -5.22 -0.42
N ALA A 486 32.28 -5.16 0.92
CA ALA A 486 31.09 -4.71 1.62
C ALA A 486 30.86 -3.18 1.51
N THR A 487 31.89 -2.41 1.19
CA THR A 487 31.83 -0.95 1.04
C THR A 487 31.87 -0.46 -0.40
N VAL A 488 31.94 -1.36 -1.40
CA VAL A 488 31.90 -0.97 -2.83
C VAL A 488 30.63 -0.17 -3.12
N GLU A 489 30.80 1.01 -3.73
CA GLU A 489 29.72 1.85 -4.21
C GLU A 489 29.18 1.34 -5.56
N VAL A 490 28.19 0.45 -5.50
CA VAL A 490 27.60 -0.20 -6.68
C VAL A 490 27.02 0.79 -7.69
N ASN A 491 26.54 1.95 -7.23
CA ASN A 491 26.03 3.03 -8.07
C ASN A 491 27.10 3.70 -8.94
N LYS A 492 28.40 3.53 -8.62
CA LYS A 492 29.52 4.00 -9.45
C LYS A 492 29.92 2.99 -10.54
N LEU A 493 29.40 1.76 -10.50
CA LEU A 493 29.68 0.74 -11.52
C LEU A 493 28.81 0.96 -12.75
N THR A 494 29.20 1.92 -13.59
CA THR A 494 28.42 2.36 -14.76
C THR A 494 28.88 1.74 -16.08
N SER A 495 30.06 1.12 -16.12
CA SER A 495 30.62 0.52 -17.34
C SER A 495 30.86 -0.98 -17.20
N ARG A 496 30.96 -1.66 -18.35
CA ARG A 496 31.35 -3.09 -18.40
C ARG A 496 32.75 -3.32 -17.84
N GLU A 497 33.66 -2.36 -18.08
CA GLU A 497 35.06 -2.44 -17.64
C GLU A 497 35.17 -2.39 -16.12
N ASP A 498 34.44 -1.48 -15.46
CA ASP A 498 34.43 -1.35 -14.00
C ASP A 498 33.94 -2.65 -13.33
N ILE A 499 32.88 -3.24 -13.90
CA ILE A 499 32.31 -4.49 -13.41
C ILE A 499 33.30 -5.64 -13.62
N ALA A 500 33.96 -5.70 -14.78
CA ALA A 500 34.96 -6.74 -15.07
C ALA A 500 36.16 -6.66 -14.11
N LYS A 501 36.74 -5.47 -13.92
CA LYS A 501 37.83 -5.24 -12.95
C LYS A 501 37.45 -5.63 -11.53
N LEU A 502 36.23 -5.29 -11.10
CA LEU A 502 35.76 -5.70 -9.77
C LEU A 502 35.59 -7.22 -9.67
N LYS A 503 35.11 -7.88 -10.73
CA LYS A 503 35.02 -9.36 -10.75
C LYS A 503 36.38 -10.03 -10.66
N GLU A 504 37.37 -9.53 -11.39
CA GLU A 504 38.77 -10.00 -11.29
C GLU A 504 39.32 -9.83 -9.88
N THR A 505 39.05 -8.67 -9.27
CA THR A 505 39.42 -8.39 -7.87
C THR A 505 38.77 -9.39 -6.91
N VAL A 506 37.48 -9.67 -7.06
CA VAL A 506 36.76 -10.66 -6.23
C VAL A 506 37.36 -12.06 -6.40
N GLN A 507 37.71 -12.45 -7.63
CA GLN A 507 38.32 -13.73 -7.91
C GLN A 507 39.70 -13.87 -7.23
N GLY A 508 40.57 -12.85 -7.36
CA GLY A 508 41.86 -12.82 -6.68
C GLY A 508 41.74 -12.93 -5.16
N TYR A 509 40.78 -12.21 -4.56
CA TYR A 509 40.51 -12.33 -3.12
C TYR A 509 40.06 -13.74 -2.73
N MET A 510 39.21 -14.37 -3.53
CA MET A 510 38.75 -15.73 -3.28
C MET A 510 39.89 -16.76 -3.39
N GLU A 511 40.82 -16.58 -4.33
CA GLU A 511 41.99 -17.46 -4.50
C GLU A 511 42.95 -17.33 -3.31
N ASN A 512 43.30 -16.11 -2.92
CA ASN A 512 44.14 -15.84 -1.76
C ASN A 512 43.55 -16.43 -0.46
N ILE A 513 42.23 -16.28 -0.25
CA ILE A 513 41.55 -16.88 0.92
C ILE A 513 41.61 -18.42 0.88
N LYS A 514 41.47 -19.04 -0.29
CA LYS A 514 41.54 -20.50 -0.43
C LYS A 514 42.94 -21.03 -0.19
N GLU A 515 43.96 -20.35 -0.72
CA GLU A 515 45.36 -20.72 -0.56
C GLU A 515 45.77 -20.66 0.91
N GLN A 516 45.52 -19.52 1.57
CA GLN A 516 45.82 -19.34 2.98
C GLN A 516 44.98 -20.24 3.90
N LYS A 517 43.82 -20.74 3.45
CA LYS A 517 43.07 -21.75 4.21
C LYS A 517 43.82 -23.09 4.30
N LYS A 518 44.57 -23.48 3.26
CA LYS A 518 45.27 -24.78 3.23
C LYS A 518 46.31 -24.89 4.36
N SER A 519 46.90 -23.77 4.78
CA SER A 519 47.84 -23.71 5.90
C SER A 519 47.18 -23.60 7.29
N MET A 520 45.86 -23.47 7.38
CA MET A 520 45.14 -23.05 8.61
C MET A 520 44.16 -24.08 9.19
N GLY A 521 43.93 -25.21 8.52
CA GLY A 521 42.97 -26.25 8.94
C GLY A 521 41.50 -25.98 8.56
N LYS A 522 40.58 -26.90 8.89
CA LYS A 522 39.16 -26.79 8.52
C LYS A 522 38.45 -25.74 9.39
N SER A 523 38.01 -24.63 8.78
CA SER A 523 37.16 -23.62 9.43
C SER A 523 35.84 -23.38 8.66
N PRO A 524 34.66 -23.57 9.30
CA PRO A 524 33.34 -23.32 8.69
C PRO A 524 33.12 -21.87 8.25
N THR A 525 33.71 -20.90 8.95
CA THR A 525 33.52 -19.45 8.67
C THR A 525 34.17 -19.03 7.35
N VAL A 526 35.17 -19.76 6.86
CA VAL A 526 35.80 -19.51 5.55
C VAL A 526 34.87 -19.90 4.41
N SER A 527 34.18 -21.03 4.54
CA SER A 527 33.22 -21.52 3.54
C SER A 527 32.04 -20.57 3.38
N ILE A 528 31.58 -19.96 4.48
CA ILE A 528 30.54 -18.91 4.45
C ILE A 528 31.03 -17.68 3.68
N THR A 529 32.23 -17.16 3.99
CA THR A 529 32.78 -15.98 3.31
C THR A 529 32.96 -16.20 1.81
N LEU A 530 33.57 -17.33 1.41
CA LEU A 530 33.74 -17.68 -0.01
C LEU A 530 32.39 -17.83 -0.72
N THR A 531 31.37 -18.33 -0.03
CA THR A 531 30.01 -18.42 -0.59
C THR A 531 29.42 -17.04 -0.83
N GLN A 532 29.60 -16.08 0.09
CA GLN A 532 29.12 -14.71 -0.13
C GLN A 532 29.90 -14.00 -1.25
N MET A 533 31.21 -14.18 -1.36
CA MET A 533 32.01 -13.63 -2.45
C MET A 533 31.59 -14.20 -3.83
N LYS A 534 31.34 -15.52 -3.92
CA LYS A 534 30.75 -16.14 -5.12
C LYS A 534 29.39 -15.54 -5.47
N LYS A 535 28.53 -15.36 -4.47
CA LYS A 535 27.22 -14.72 -4.67
C LYS A 535 27.39 -13.28 -5.17
N PHE A 536 28.30 -12.50 -4.57
CA PHE A 536 28.62 -11.14 -4.98
C PHE A 536 29.01 -11.08 -6.47
N SER A 537 29.96 -11.93 -6.89
CA SER A 537 30.38 -12.04 -8.29
C SER A 537 29.20 -12.39 -9.23
N LYS A 538 28.36 -13.36 -8.85
CA LYS A 538 27.14 -13.69 -9.62
C LYS A 538 26.15 -12.52 -9.71
N LYS A 539 26.06 -11.66 -8.69
CA LYS A 539 25.19 -10.47 -8.72
C LYS A 539 25.77 -9.35 -9.57
N LEU A 540 27.09 -9.29 -9.75
CA LEU A 540 27.73 -8.42 -10.74
C LEU A 540 27.37 -8.82 -12.18
N ASP A 541 27.20 -10.12 -12.47
CA ASP A 541 26.71 -10.57 -13.79
C ASP A 541 25.30 -10.07 -14.06
N LYS A 542 24.43 -10.10 -13.04
CA LYS A 542 23.08 -9.53 -13.13
C LYS A 542 23.13 -8.02 -13.39
N LEU A 543 24.01 -7.31 -12.69
CA LEU A 543 24.21 -5.87 -12.91
C LEU A 543 24.66 -5.58 -14.35
N LEU A 544 25.60 -6.37 -14.87
CA LEU A 544 26.07 -6.26 -16.25
C LEU A 544 24.93 -6.42 -17.26
N HIS A 545 24.10 -7.45 -17.07
CA HIS A 545 22.91 -7.69 -17.92
C HIS A 545 21.89 -6.55 -17.84
N GLU A 546 21.69 -5.96 -16.65
CA GLU A 546 20.78 -4.81 -16.49
C GLU A 546 21.30 -3.51 -17.11
N LEU A 547 22.61 -3.38 -17.34
CA LEU A 547 23.22 -2.26 -18.06
C LEU A 547 23.13 -2.39 -19.58
N GLU A 548 22.88 -3.60 -20.11
CA GLU A 548 22.72 -3.78 -21.55
C GLU A 548 21.42 -3.10 -22.02
N PRO A 549 21.44 -2.34 -23.14
CA PRO A 549 20.21 -1.83 -23.72
C PRO A 549 19.35 -3.02 -24.13
N GLN A 550 18.24 -3.23 -23.42
CA GLN A 550 17.29 -4.29 -23.75
C GLN A 550 16.76 -4.04 -25.17
N LYS A 551 17.04 -4.95 -26.11
CA LYS A 551 16.32 -5.00 -27.39
C LYS A 551 14.84 -5.14 -27.06
N SER A 552 14.06 -4.11 -27.35
CA SER A 552 12.68 -3.96 -26.91
C SER A 552 11.76 -5.00 -27.55
N ALA A 553 11.32 -6.01 -26.79
CA ALA A 553 10.16 -6.83 -27.10
C ALA A 553 8.82 -6.11 -26.75
N VAL A 554 8.76 -4.78 -26.91
CA VAL A 554 7.70 -3.89 -26.37
C VAL A 554 6.83 -3.29 -27.48
N ASN A 555 6.79 -3.88 -28.68
CA ASN A 555 6.13 -3.25 -29.82
C ASN A 555 4.63 -3.53 -30.00
N ASN A 556 4.03 -4.52 -29.32
CA ASN A 556 2.63 -4.87 -29.63
C ASN A 556 1.58 -4.33 -28.64
N SER A 557 1.88 -4.21 -27.34
CA SER A 557 0.92 -3.62 -26.38
C SER A 557 0.98 -2.09 -26.34
N THR A 558 2.15 -1.51 -26.59
CA THR A 558 2.38 -0.06 -26.58
C THR A 558 1.76 0.63 -27.79
N LYS A 559 1.76 -0.01 -28.98
CA LYS A 559 1.13 0.53 -30.20
C LYS A 559 -0.38 0.76 -30.02
N ASN A 560 -1.10 -0.20 -29.45
CA ASN A 560 -2.55 -0.07 -29.24
C ASN A 560 -2.93 1.02 -28.21
N CYS A 561 -2.02 1.38 -27.29
CA CYS A 561 -2.22 2.51 -26.37
C CYS A 561 -1.79 3.87 -26.98
N ILE A 562 -0.85 3.87 -27.93
CA ILE A 562 -0.44 5.09 -28.64
C ILE A 562 -1.53 5.53 -29.63
N ASP A 563 -2.19 4.58 -30.31
CA ASP A 563 -3.30 4.90 -31.24
C ASP A 563 -4.53 5.47 -30.54
N SER A 564 -4.78 5.08 -29.28
CA SER A 564 -5.83 5.69 -28.45
C SER A 564 -5.43 7.07 -27.90
N ASN A 565 -4.13 7.33 -27.72
CA ASN A 565 -3.60 8.64 -27.32
C ASN A 565 -3.66 9.69 -28.44
N GLN A 566 -3.47 9.29 -29.71
CA GLN A 566 -3.60 10.21 -30.83
C GLN A 566 -5.05 10.71 -30.92
N ARG A 567 -6.02 9.79 -30.88
CA ARG A 567 -7.46 10.13 -30.81
C ARG A 567 -7.84 11.05 -29.64
N TYR A 568 -7.19 10.91 -28.49
CA TYR A 568 -7.51 11.75 -27.32
C TYR A 568 -6.90 13.15 -27.43
N LYS A 569 -5.71 13.29 -28.01
CA LYS A 569 -5.12 14.61 -28.30
C LYS A 569 -5.90 15.36 -29.37
N ASP A 570 -6.37 14.64 -30.39
CA ASP A 570 -7.17 15.22 -31.46
C ASP A 570 -8.52 15.73 -30.90
N ASN A 571 -9.18 14.95 -30.03
CA ASN A 571 -10.43 15.37 -29.36
C ASN A 571 -10.24 16.51 -28.35
N PHE A 572 -9.08 16.61 -27.68
CA PHE A 572 -8.82 17.68 -26.72
C PHE A 572 -8.50 19.02 -27.40
N GLN A 573 -7.90 18.98 -28.60
CA GLN A 573 -7.68 20.16 -29.44
C GLN A 573 -8.99 20.68 -30.04
N GLU A 574 -9.91 19.80 -30.44
CA GLU A 574 -11.25 20.21 -30.92
C GLU A 574 -12.09 20.89 -29.84
N ILE A 575 -11.98 20.48 -28.57
CA ILE A 575 -12.70 21.10 -27.45
C ILE A 575 -12.15 22.51 -27.16
N ILE A 576 -10.85 22.73 -27.31
CA ILE A 576 -10.22 24.05 -27.12
C ILE A 576 -10.48 24.99 -28.32
N ALA A 577 -10.64 24.44 -29.53
CA ALA A 577 -10.97 25.21 -30.73
C ALA A 577 -12.48 25.51 -30.86
N GLY A 578 -13.34 24.87 -30.07
CA GLY A 578 -14.81 24.97 -30.16
C GLY A 578 -15.46 26.05 -29.32
N GLU A 579 -14.73 26.78 -28.47
CA GLU A 579 -15.31 27.81 -27.57
C GLU A 579 -15.54 29.18 -28.23
N ASP A 580 -15.34 29.33 -29.55
CA ASP A 580 -15.49 30.63 -30.24
C ASP A 580 -16.49 30.62 -31.41
N SER A 581 -17.57 29.84 -31.32
CA SER A 581 -18.69 29.98 -32.27
C SER A 581 -20.06 29.99 -31.60
N THR A 582 -20.69 31.16 -31.66
CA THR A 582 -22.10 31.39 -31.30
C THR A 582 -23.03 30.50 -32.13
N PRO A 583 -24.08 29.89 -31.55
CA PRO A 583 -24.97 29.02 -32.31
C PRO A 583 -25.92 29.87 -33.17
N LYS A 584 -25.78 29.77 -34.50
CA LYS A 584 -26.82 30.21 -35.44
C LYS A 584 -27.94 29.16 -35.46
N LEU A 585 -29.12 29.57 -35.00
CA LEU A 585 -30.40 28.92 -35.26
C LEU A 585 -30.61 28.78 -36.77
N VAL A 586 -30.81 27.54 -37.25
CA VAL A 586 -31.37 27.29 -38.57
C VAL A 586 -32.58 26.37 -38.42
N ASN A 587 -33.74 26.98 -38.68
CA ASN A 587 -35.04 26.34 -38.83
C ASN A 587 -35.00 25.26 -39.92
N LYS A 588 -35.58 24.10 -39.65
CA LYS A 588 -36.03 23.17 -40.70
C LYS A 588 -37.51 23.45 -41.02
N PRO A 589 -37.87 23.72 -42.28
CA PRO A 589 -39.26 23.64 -42.71
C PRO A 589 -39.67 22.18 -42.96
N ARG A 590 -40.99 21.99 -42.93
CA ARG A 590 -41.81 20.76 -42.92
C ARG A 590 -41.25 19.52 -43.59
#